data_AF-F1Z8T5-F1
#
_entry.id   AF-F1Z8T5-F1
#
_cell.length_a   1.000
_cell.length_b   1.000
_cell.length_c   1.000
_cell.angle_alpha   90.00
_cell.angle_beta   90.00
_cell.angle_gamma   90.00
#
_symmetry.space_group_name_H-M   'P 1'
#
loop_
_entity.id
_entity.type
_entity.pdbx_description
1 polymer ?
#
loop_
_entity_poly.entity_id
_entity_poly.type
_entity_poly.pdbx_seq_one_letter_code
_entity_poly.pdbx_strand_id
1 'polypeptide(L)' 'MARIEHHYVFCLLRGNDPPLIVAILHERMDLIQQLGDRLSLD' A
#
# COMPACT_ATOMS: atom_id res chain seq x y z
N MET A 1 1.03 4.31 -5.34
CA MET A 1 1.84 3.27 -4.69
C MET A 1 3.28 3.48 -5.12
N ALA A 2 4.17 3.75 -4.17
CA ALA A 2 5.60 3.90 -4.44
C ALA A 2 6.33 2.65 -3.93
N ARG A 3 7.28 2.15 -4.73
CA ARG A 3 8.17 1.06 -4.33
C ARG A 3 9.55 1.64 -4.05
N ILE A 4 10.07 1.39 -2.85
CA ILE A 4 11.42 1.79 -2.44
C ILE A 4 12.08 0.55 -1.86
N GLU A 5 13.11 0.03 -2.54
CA GLU A 5 13.72 -1.25 -2.21
C GLU A 5 12.64 -2.35 -2.03
N HIS A 6 12.64 -2.97 -0.86
CA HIS A 6 11.69 -3.98 -0.40
C HIS A 6 10.46 -3.37 0.29
N HIS A 7 10.10 -2.10 0.10
CA HIS A 7 8.94 -1.50 0.75
C HIS A 7 7.93 -0.93 -0.25
N TYR A 8 6.66 -1.22 -0.02
CA TYR A 8 5.53 -0.65 -0.71
C TYR A 8 4.85 0.40 0.17
N VAL A 9 4.81 1.63 -0.32
CA VAL A 9 4.15 2.75 0.35
C VAL A 9 2.83 3.05 -0.35
N PHE A 10 1.74 2.96 0.40
CA PHE A 10 0.39 3.32 -0.02
C PHE A 10 0.08 4.71 0.51
N CYS A 11 -0.26 5.64 -0.38
CA CYS A 11 -0.57 7.00 -0.01
C CYS A 11 -1.78 7.53 -0.78
N LEU A 12 -2.51 8.44 -0.12
CA LEU A 12 -3.58 9.23 -0.70
C LEU A 12 -3.05 10.62 -1.02
N LEU A 13 -3.19 11.02 -2.28
CA LEU A 13 -2.91 12.39 -2.69
C LEU A 13 -4.03 13.29 -2.17
N ARG A 14 -3.65 14.41 -1.58
CA ARG A 14 -4.59 15.39 -1.03
C ARG A 14 -4.24 16.75 -1.61
N GLY A 15 -4.92 17.14 -2.69
CA GLY A 15 -4.82 18.46 -3.33
C GLY A 15 -3.54 19.26 -3.06
N ASN A 16 -3.61 20.18 -2.09
CA ASN A 16 -2.51 21.07 -1.70
C ASN A 16 -1.82 20.67 -0.38
N ASP A 17 -2.21 19.53 0.20
CA ASP A 17 -1.67 18.97 1.43
C ASP A 17 -0.63 17.88 1.15
N PRO A 18 0.24 17.57 2.12
CA PRO A 18 1.13 16.43 2.01
C PRO A 18 0.37 15.12 1.79
N PRO A 19 0.91 14.18 0.99
CA PRO A 19 0.33 12.86 0.82
C PRO A 19 0.14 12.16 2.16
N LEU A 20 -1.05 11.60 2.38
CA LEU A 20 -1.32 10.81 3.58
C LEU A 20 -0.84 9.38 3.34
N ILE A 21 0.17 8.94 4.10
CA ILE A 21 0.60 7.54 4.08
C ILE A 21 -0.42 6.70 4.86
N VAL A 22 -0.99 5.70 4.20
CA VAL A 22 -2.02 4.80 4.75
C VAL A 22 -1.38 3.49 5.24
N ALA A 23 -0.37 3.01 4.53
CA ALA A 23 0.36 1.79 4.89
C ALA A 23 1.77 1.78 4.30
N ILE A 24 2.68 1.10 4.99
CA ILE A 24 4.03 0.75 4.50
C ILE A 24 4.20 -0.75 4.71
N LEU A 25 4.42 -1.50 3.62
CA LEU A 25 4.53 -2.96 3.65
C LEU A 25 5.91 -3.41 3.18
N HIS A 26 6.52 -4.38 3.85
CA HIS A 26 7.80 -4.98 3.45
C HIS A 26 7.60 -6.13 2.43
N GLU A 27 8.56 -6.32 1.52
CA GLU A 27 8.60 -7.33 0.48
C GLU A 27 8.92 -8.68 1.13
N ARG A 28 7.85 -9.34 1.55
CA ARG A 28 7.62 -10.77 1.88
C ARG A 28 6.18 -10.89 2.38
N MET A 29 5.24 -10.27 1.64
CA MET A 29 4.35 -10.94 0.68
C MET A 29 3.17 -11.73 1.29
N ASP A 30 3.04 -11.86 2.61
CA ASP A 30 1.80 -12.45 3.16
C ASP A 30 0.65 -11.43 3.15
N LEU A 31 0.96 -10.15 3.35
CA LEU A 31 -0.03 -9.07 3.46
C LEU A 31 -0.54 -8.58 2.11
N ILE A 32 0.29 -8.54 1.05
CA ILE A 32 -0.19 -8.18 -0.31
C ILE A 32 -1.08 -9.30 -0.86
N GLN A 33 -0.70 -10.56 -0.61
CA GLN A 33 -1.53 -11.73 -0.92
C GLN A 33 -2.87 -11.67 -0.16
N GLN A 34 -2.83 -11.51 1.17
CA GLN A 34 -4.04 -11.37 1.99
C GLN A 34 -4.90 -10.16 1.59
N LEU A 35 -4.30 -9.06 1.18
CA LEU A 35 -5.02 -7.88 0.73
C LEU A 35 -5.70 -8.13 -0.63
N GLY A 36 -5.03 -8.81 -1.56
CA GLY A 36 -5.65 -9.24 -2.83
C GLY A 36 -6.82 -10.20 -2.60
N ASP A 37 -6.66 -11.14 -1.68
CA ASP A 37 -7.71 -12.10 -1.31
C ASP A 37 -8.91 -11.38 -0.64
N ARG A 38 -8.67 -10.34 0.16
CA ARG A 38 -9.74 -9.55 0.82
C ARG A 38 -10.41 -8.52 -0.10
N LEU A 39 -9.68 -7.98 -1.07
CA LEU A 39 -10.20 -7.00 -2.03
C LEU A 39 -10.90 -7.65 -3.23
N SER A 40 -10.70 -8.96 -3.42
CA SER A 40 -11.57 -9.77 -4.28
C SER A 40 -12.91 -9.89 -3.57
N LEU A 41 -13.83 -8.99 -3.90
CA LEU A 41 -15.23 -9.02 -3.48
C LEU A 41 -15.92 -10.23 -4.13
N ASP A 42 -16.41 -11.15 -3.30
CA ASP A 42 -17.67 -11.86 -3.58
C ASP A 42 -18.86 -10.94 -3.23
#